data_AF-A0A328RKM9-F1
#
_entry.id   AF-A0A328RKM9-F1
#
_cell.length_a   1.000
_cell.length_b   1.000
_cell.length_c   1.000
_cell.angle_alpha   90.00
_cell.angle_beta   90.00
_cell.angle_gamma   90.00
#
_symmetry.space_group_name_H-M   'P 1'
#
loop_
_entity.id
_entity.type
_entity.pdbx_description
1 polymer ?
#
loop_
_entity_poly.entity_id
_entity_poly.type
_entity_poly.pdbx_seq_one_letter_code
_entity_poly.pdbx_strand_id
1 'polypeptide(L)'
;MANTKSEKKNIIKIKRNRNRNIHLLSILKTNMKNAVTSIMENSDQSTEKLRLAIKTIDKSNSKGILKKNNASRQKSKLMKLYNKMITSSAEKTVTTDEAKKTKTTKAKSTTKKTTAKKSSTAKKTTTKKVASKAKS
;
A
#
# COMPACT_ATOMS: atom_id res chain seq x y z
N MET A 1 5.03 30.40 21.18
CA MET A 1 6.07 30.11 22.20
C MET A 1 5.49 29.08 23.18
N ALA A 2 6.30 28.20 23.77
CA ALA A 2 5.81 27.25 24.78
C ALA A 2 5.75 27.93 26.15
N ASN A 3 4.60 27.87 26.78
CA ASN A 3 4.32 28.56 28.04
C ASN A 3 4.63 27.65 29.24
N THR A 4 4.46 26.34 29.08
CA THR A 4 4.72 25.35 30.14
C THR A 4 6.05 24.61 29.95
N LYS A 5 6.61 24.08 31.05
CA LYS A 5 7.87 23.31 31.02
C LYS A 5 7.72 22.02 30.19
N SER A 6 6.55 21.39 30.20
CA SER A 6 6.25 20.19 29.41
C SER A 6 6.22 20.48 27.91
N GLU A 7 5.62 21.60 27.51
CA GLU A 7 5.60 22.06 26.11
C GLU A 7 7.01 22.33 25.58
N LYS A 8 7.86 23.05 26.34
CA LYS A 8 9.26 23.30 25.94
C LYS A 8 10.00 21.99 25.67
N LYS A 9 9.83 20.98 26.54
CA LYS A 9 10.38 19.62 26.33
C LYS A 9 9.79 18.93 25.11
N ASN A 10 8.50 19.07 24.85
CA ASN A 10 7.84 18.48 23.69
C ASN A 10 8.33 19.10 22.38
N ILE A 11 8.55 20.42 22.31
CA ILE A 11 9.13 21.09 21.13
C ILE A 11 10.50 20.51 20.79
N ILE A 12 11.37 20.31 21.79
CA ILE A 12 12.71 19.73 21.59
C ILE A 12 12.61 18.30 21.05
N LYS A 13 11.73 17.46 21.63
CA LYS A 13 11.49 16.08 21.18
C LYS A 13 10.96 16.06 19.74
N ILE A 14 9.99 16.90 19.42
CA ILE A 14 9.41 17.01 18.06
C ILE A 14 10.48 17.43 17.06
N LYS A 15 11.31 18.44 17.37
CA LYS A 15 12.39 18.90 16.50
C LYS A 15 13.39 17.78 16.19
N ARG A 16 13.82 17.03 17.22
CA ARG A 16 14.72 15.87 17.06
C ARG A 16 14.11 14.80 16.16
N ASN A 17 12.87 14.40 16.44
CA ASN A 17 12.17 13.37 15.67
C ASN A 17 11.92 13.82 14.23
N ARG A 18 11.55 15.09 14.02
CA ARG A 18 11.34 15.70 12.71
C ARG A 18 12.62 15.63 11.88
N ASN A 19 13.77 16.03 12.42
CA ASN A 19 15.04 15.99 11.70
C ASN A 19 15.41 14.56 11.25
N ARG A 20 15.26 13.59 12.15
CA ARG A 20 15.47 12.16 11.83
C ARG A 20 14.52 11.67 10.72
N ASN A 21 13.26 12.07 10.79
CA ASN A 21 12.24 11.66 9.81
C ASN A 21 12.47 12.31 8.45
N ILE A 22 12.84 13.59 8.41
CA ILE A 22 13.18 14.29 7.16
C ILE A 22 14.32 13.57 6.43
N HIS A 23 15.39 13.24 7.15
CA HIS A 23 16.52 12.53 6.58
C HIS A 23 16.12 11.17 5.98
N LEU A 24 15.38 10.35 6.73
CA LEU A 24 14.95 9.03 6.26
C LEU A 24 13.93 9.11 5.11
N LEU A 25 13.02 10.08 5.14
CA LEU A 25 12.09 10.33 4.05
C LEU A 25 12.80 10.81 2.79
N SER A 26 13.86 11.62 2.92
CA SER A 26 14.69 12.05 1.80
C SER A 26 15.35 10.85 1.13
N ILE A 27 16.03 10.01 1.90
CA ILE A 27 16.67 8.77 1.41
C ILE A 27 15.65 7.86 0.73
N LEU A 28 14.49 7.66 1.36
CA LEU A 28 13.43 6.82 0.79
C LEU A 28 12.96 7.36 -0.57
N LYS A 29 12.69 8.66 -0.67
CA LYS A 29 12.26 9.29 -1.93
C LYS A 29 13.34 9.15 -3.01
N THR A 30 14.61 9.36 -2.67
CA THR A 30 15.73 9.22 -3.60
C THR A 30 15.87 7.80 -4.10
N ASN A 31 15.88 6.80 -3.21
CA ASN A 31 16.01 5.40 -3.60
C ASN A 31 14.80 4.91 -4.42
N MET A 32 13.59 5.38 -4.10
CA MET A 32 12.41 5.09 -4.91
C MET A 32 12.53 5.69 -6.32
N LYS A 33 12.98 6.95 -6.44
CA LYS A 33 13.20 7.56 -7.75
C LYS A 33 14.26 6.79 -8.56
N ASN A 34 15.40 6.50 -7.95
CA ASN A 34 16.50 5.78 -8.60
C ASN A 34 16.09 4.36 -9.04
N ALA A 35 15.27 3.67 -8.24
CA ALA A 35 14.73 2.38 -8.65
C ALA A 35 13.79 2.51 -9.85
N VAL A 36 12.87 3.47 -9.82
CA VAL A 36 11.94 3.69 -10.95
C VAL A 36 12.69 4.05 -12.23
N THR A 37 13.64 4.99 -12.17
CA THR A 37 14.41 5.39 -13.36
C THR A 37 15.18 4.22 -13.94
N SER A 38 15.91 3.46 -13.10
CA SER A 38 16.70 2.33 -13.61
C SER A 38 15.87 1.14 -14.10
N ILE A 39 14.66 0.94 -13.59
CA ILE A 39 13.74 -0.05 -14.16
C ILE A 39 13.22 0.43 -15.52
N MET A 40 12.93 1.73 -15.69
CA MET A 40 12.47 2.27 -16.97
C MET A 40 13.57 2.29 -18.04
N GLU A 41 14.82 2.51 -17.64
CA GLU A 41 16.00 2.51 -18.50
C GLU A 41 16.50 1.11 -18.85
N ASN A 42 15.91 0.04 -18.27
CA ASN A 42 16.39 -1.34 -18.38
C ASN A 42 17.89 -1.50 -18.05
N SER A 43 18.37 -0.75 -17.06
CA SER A 43 19.77 -0.83 -16.62
C SER A 43 20.05 -2.17 -15.92
N ASP A 44 21.26 -2.70 -16.09
CA ASP A 44 21.75 -3.89 -15.37
C ASP A 44 21.68 -3.72 -13.84
N GLN A 45 21.79 -2.46 -13.39
CA GLN A 45 21.74 -2.07 -11.97
C GLN A 45 20.30 -1.98 -11.42
N SER A 46 19.28 -2.25 -12.24
CA SER A 46 17.87 -2.17 -11.84
C SER A 46 17.54 -3.09 -10.66
N THR A 47 18.08 -4.30 -10.63
CA THR A 47 17.87 -5.28 -9.56
C THR A 47 18.42 -4.81 -8.22
N GLU A 48 19.63 -4.24 -8.22
CA GLU A 48 20.29 -3.74 -7.02
C GLU A 48 19.57 -2.52 -6.45
N LYS A 49 19.23 -1.55 -7.32
CA LYS A 49 18.49 -0.35 -6.92
C LYS A 49 17.09 -0.70 -6.40
N LEU A 50 16.43 -1.70 -6.98
CA LEU A 50 15.16 -2.24 -6.47
C LEU A 50 15.33 -2.83 -5.07
N ARG A 51 16.35 -3.68 -4.85
CA ARG A 51 16.66 -4.25 -3.51
C ARG A 51 16.93 -3.17 -2.47
N LEU A 52 17.71 -2.15 -2.83
CA LEU A 52 17.99 -1.00 -1.96
C LEU A 52 16.71 -0.23 -1.61
N ALA A 53 15.85 0.04 -2.60
CA ALA A 53 14.57 0.72 -2.36
C ALA A 53 13.70 -0.06 -1.37
N ILE A 54 13.53 -1.37 -1.56
CA ILE A 54 12.74 -2.23 -0.66
C ILE A 54 13.31 -2.21 0.76
N LYS A 55 14.64 -2.36 0.90
CA LYS A 55 15.33 -2.32 2.19
C LYS A 55 15.06 -0.99 2.91
N THR A 56 15.03 0.13 2.20
CA THR A 56 14.73 1.44 2.81
C THR A 56 13.27 1.65 3.16
N ILE A 57 12.34 1.08 2.39
CA ILE A 57 10.91 1.05 2.73
C ILE A 57 10.69 0.29 4.04
N ASP A 58 11.32 -0.88 4.18
CA ASP A 58 11.20 -1.70 5.39
C ASP A 58 11.80 -1.03 6.61
N LYS A 59 13.01 -0.47 6.48
CA LYS A 59 13.62 0.32 7.56
C LYS A 59 12.72 1.48 8.00
N SER A 60 12.04 2.13 7.06
CA SER A 60 11.13 3.24 7.36
C SER A 60 9.83 2.78 8.03
N ASN A 61 9.34 1.58 7.69
CA ASN A 61 8.22 0.95 8.36
C ASN A 61 8.57 0.52 9.79
N SER A 62 9.71 -0.15 10.00
CA SER A 62 10.17 -0.55 11.34
C SER A 62 10.42 0.64 12.26
N LYS A 63 10.83 1.80 11.70
CA LYS A 63 10.98 3.05 12.45
C LYS A 63 9.66 3.81 12.68
N GLY A 64 8.53 3.28 12.23
CA GLY A 64 7.20 3.89 12.38
C GLY A 64 6.97 5.15 11.54
N ILE A 65 7.82 5.41 10.55
CA ILE A 65 7.72 6.59 9.66
C ILE A 65 6.67 6.34 8.58
N LEU A 66 6.63 5.12 8.04
CA LEU A 66 5.59 4.65 7.14
C LEU A 66 4.67 3.67 7.87
N LYS A 67 3.37 3.74 7.57
CA LYS A 67 2.40 2.73 8.03
C LYS A 67 2.59 1.44 7.22
N LYS A 68 2.28 0.29 7.85
CA LYS A 68 2.35 -1.05 7.23
C LYS A 68 1.73 -1.13 5.83
N ASN A 69 0.54 -0.53 5.66
CA ASN A 69 -0.17 -0.53 4.38
C ASN A 69 0.51 0.36 3.34
N ASN A 70 1.12 1.47 3.74
CA ASN A 70 1.84 2.35 2.82
C ASN A 70 3.13 1.66 2.33
N ALA A 71 3.89 1.06 3.25
CA ALA A 71 5.07 0.27 2.91
C ALA A 71 4.73 -0.90 1.97
N SER A 72 3.68 -1.67 2.27
CA SER A 72 3.19 -2.76 1.41
C SER A 72 2.79 -2.27 0.01
N ARG A 73 2.04 -1.15 -0.07
CA ARG A 73 1.65 -0.54 -1.35
C ARG A 73 2.86 -0.09 -2.17
N GLN A 74 3.84 0.53 -1.55
CA GLN A 74 5.06 0.99 -2.24
C GLN A 74 5.86 -0.19 -2.80
N LYS A 75 6.07 -1.26 -2.01
CA LYS A 75 6.71 -2.49 -2.50
C LYS A 75 5.95 -3.11 -3.67
N SER A 76 4.63 -3.26 -3.53
CA SER A 76 3.79 -3.84 -4.58
C SER A 76 3.86 -3.04 -5.88
N LYS A 77 3.85 -1.71 -5.81
CA LYS A 77 3.99 -0.83 -6.98
C LYS A 77 5.34 -1.03 -7.69
N LEU A 78 6.45 -1.04 -6.94
CA LEU A 78 7.78 -1.22 -7.52
C LEU A 78 7.92 -2.59 -8.18
N MET A 79 7.46 -3.65 -7.52
CA MET A 79 7.51 -5.02 -8.05
C MET A 79 6.64 -5.19 -9.30
N LYS A 80 5.44 -4.62 -9.30
CA LYS A 80 4.57 -4.66 -10.47
C LYS A 80 5.20 -3.96 -11.67
N LEU A 81 5.85 -2.82 -11.43
CA LEU A 81 6.54 -2.06 -12.49
C LEU A 81 7.72 -2.87 -13.04
N TYR A 82 8.56 -3.44 -12.17
CA TYR A 82 9.68 -4.30 -12.55
C TYR A 82 9.23 -5.52 -13.36
N ASN A 83 8.25 -6.27 -12.85
CA ASN A 83 7.74 -7.45 -13.54
C ASN A 83 7.09 -7.09 -14.89
N LYS A 84 6.35 -5.98 -14.97
CA LYS A 84 5.76 -5.51 -16.23
C LYS A 84 6.85 -5.26 -17.29
N MET A 85 7.96 -4.60 -16.91
CA MET A 85 9.06 -4.35 -17.83
C MET A 85 9.74 -5.66 -18.27
N ILE A 86 10.02 -6.57 -17.35
CA ILE A 86 10.59 -7.89 -17.68
C ILE A 86 9.66 -8.68 -18.61
N THR A 87 8.37 -8.76 -18.31
CA THR A 87 7.41 -9.48 -19.15
C THR A 87 7.33 -8.86 -20.54
N SER A 88 7.33 -7.53 -20.65
CA SER A 88 7.34 -6.86 -21.96
C SER A 88 8.63 -7.08 -22.77
N SER A 89 9.77 -7.34 -22.11
CA SER A 89 10.99 -7.78 -22.80
C SER A 89 10.96 -9.26 -23.19
N ALA A 90 10.28 -10.10 -22.41
CA ALA A 90 10.16 -11.54 -22.67
C ALA A 90 9.13 -11.88 -23.77
N GLU A 91 8.08 -11.08 -23.92
CA GLU A 91 7.07 -11.25 -24.99
C GLU A 91 7.61 -10.96 -26.41
N LYS A 92 8.82 -10.37 -26.55
CA LYS A 92 9.47 -10.16 -27.86
C LYS A 92 10.24 -11.37 -28.41
N THR A 93 10.33 -12.49 -27.69
CA THR A 93 11.11 -13.68 -28.12
C THR A 93 10.31 -14.99 -28.14
N VAL A 94 8.99 -14.97 -28.30
CA VAL A 94 8.19 -16.20 -28.45
C VAL A 94 7.06 -16.01 -29.46
N THR A 95 7.42 -16.01 -30.75
CA THR A 95 6.50 -16.37 -31.85
C THR A 95 7.22 -17.34 -32.80
N THR A 96 7.50 -18.54 -32.31
CA THR A 96 7.51 -19.80 -33.09
C THR A 96 7.50 -20.96 -32.09
N ASP A 97 6.45 -21.78 -32.22
CA ASP A 97 6.37 -23.21 -31.91
C ASP A 97 6.72 -23.71 -30.50
N GLU A 98 5.70 -23.91 -29.66
CA GLU A 98 5.14 -25.26 -29.42
C GLU A 98 4.07 -25.24 -28.31
N ALA A 99 2.91 -25.79 -28.66
CA ALA A 99 1.82 -26.06 -27.75
C ALA A 99 1.74 -27.56 -27.42
N LYS A 100 1.85 -27.93 -26.13
CA LYS A 100 1.14 -29.07 -25.46
C LYS A 100 1.55 -29.12 -23.98
N LYS A 101 0.68 -28.93 -22.97
CA LYS A 101 -0.52 -29.66 -22.49
C LYS A 101 -0.17 -30.60 -21.31
N THR A 102 -0.68 -30.30 -20.11
CA THR A 102 -1.54 -31.20 -19.30
C THR A 102 -2.22 -30.44 -18.14
N LYS A 103 -3.48 -30.81 -17.90
CA LYS A 103 -4.50 -30.23 -16.99
C LYS A 103 -4.71 -31.19 -15.78
N THR A 104 -5.51 -30.75 -14.80
CA THR A 104 -6.29 -31.52 -13.77
C THR A 104 -5.53 -31.93 -12.49
N THR A 105 -6.01 -31.87 -11.23
CA THR A 105 -7.34 -31.61 -10.62
C THR A 105 -7.25 -31.47 -9.06
N LYS A 106 -8.01 -30.52 -8.50
CA LYS A 106 -8.93 -30.63 -7.32
C LYS A 106 -8.39 -30.85 -5.87
N ALA A 107 -8.58 -29.84 -5.02
CA ALA A 107 -9.23 -30.00 -3.70
C ALA A 107 -9.79 -28.65 -3.18
N LYS A 108 -11.11 -28.65 -2.96
CA LYS A 108 -11.87 -27.64 -2.21
C LYS A 108 -12.32 -28.32 -0.92
N SER A 109 -12.03 -27.71 0.23
CA SER A 109 -12.70 -27.97 1.52
C SER A 109 -12.77 -26.63 2.29
N THR A 110 -13.95 -25.98 2.29
CA THR A 110 -14.91 -25.85 3.43
C THR A 110 -14.45 -24.80 4.47
N THR A 111 -15.19 -23.73 4.83
CA THR A 111 -16.64 -23.56 4.90
C THR A 111 -17.05 -22.08 4.90
N LYS A 112 -18.11 -21.78 4.14
CA LYS A 112 -18.88 -20.54 4.14
C LYS A 112 -19.84 -20.57 5.34
N LYS A 113 -19.80 -19.61 6.27
CA LYS A 113 -20.92 -19.35 7.19
C LYS A 113 -21.86 -18.33 6.54
N THR A 114 -22.86 -18.85 5.85
CA THR A 114 -24.08 -18.11 5.46
C THR A 114 -25.05 -18.09 6.63
N THR A 115 -25.50 -16.91 7.02
CA THR A 115 -26.84 -16.73 7.61
C THR A 115 -27.52 -15.62 6.83
N ALA A 116 -28.22 -16.01 5.77
CA ALA A 116 -29.24 -15.21 5.12
C ALA A 116 -30.47 -16.10 4.95
N LYS A 117 -31.44 -15.95 5.86
CA LYS A 117 -32.84 -16.31 5.61
C LYS A 117 -33.60 -15.00 5.51
N LYS A 118 -34.18 -14.77 4.34
CA LYS A 118 -34.89 -13.57 3.90
C LYS A 118 -36.37 -13.73 4.25
N SER A 119 -37.01 -12.68 4.75
CA SER A 119 -38.45 -12.44 4.53
C SER A 119 -38.77 -10.95 4.68
N SER A 120 -39.26 -10.37 3.58
CA SER A 120 -40.32 -9.34 3.46
C SER A 120 -40.39 -8.24 4.55
N THR A 121 -40.49 -6.95 4.22
CA THR A 121 -41.63 -6.39 3.47
C THR A 121 -41.32 -4.96 3.00
N ALA A 122 -41.95 -4.59 1.90
CA ALA A 122 -41.81 -3.35 1.15
C ALA A 122 -42.27 -2.08 1.88
N LYS A 123 -41.58 -0.98 1.55
CA LYS A 123 -42.09 0.36 1.17
C LYS A 123 -43.39 0.83 1.86
N LYS A 124 -43.27 1.81 2.77
CA LYS A 124 -44.28 2.86 2.94
C LYS A 124 -43.63 4.20 3.28
N THR A 125 -43.60 5.07 2.28
CA THR A 125 -43.50 6.52 2.43
C THR A 125 -44.76 7.04 3.14
N THR A 126 -44.61 7.78 4.24
CA THR A 126 -45.58 8.81 4.65
C THR A 126 -44.88 9.88 5.46
N THR A 127 -44.76 11.05 4.84
CA THR A 127 -44.67 12.35 5.49
C THR A 127 -45.87 12.53 6.43
N LYS A 128 -45.64 12.84 7.71
CA LYS A 128 -46.59 13.63 8.50
C LYS A 128 -45.86 14.37 9.64
N LYS A 129 -45.60 15.65 9.36
CA LYS A 129 -45.63 16.80 10.28
C LYS A 129 -46.47 16.53 11.53
N VAL A 130 -46.00 16.94 12.72
CA VAL A 130 -46.71 17.80 13.71
C VAL A 130 -46.01 17.76 15.10
N ALA A 131 -45.77 18.98 15.62
CA ALA A 131 -45.63 19.44 17.02
C ALA A 131 -44.47 18.91 17.89
N SER A 132 -43.54 19.72 18.41
CA SER A 132 -43.64 20.88 19.33
C SER A 132 -44.15 20.56 20.76
N LYS A 133 -43.21 20.39 21.70
CA LYS A 133 -43.23 20.77 23.14
C LYS A 133 -41.94 20.20 23.75
N ALA A 134 -40.94 20.97 24.20
CA ALA A 134 -40.88 21.84 25.39
C ALA A 134 -41.28 21.12 26.70
N LYS A 135 -40.41 21.27 27.71
CA LYS A 135 -40.40 20.81 29.12
C LYS A 135 -39.33 19.73 29.36
N SER A 136 -38.38 19.85 30.28
CA SER A 136 -38.13 20.81 31.39
C SER A 136 -36.64 20.92 31.63
#